data_AF-A0A8T4KSY4-F1
#
_entry.id   AF-A0A8T4KSY4-F1
#
_cell.length_a   1.000
_cell.length_b   1.000
_cell.length_c   1.000
_cell.angle_alpha   90.00
_cell.angle_beta   90.00
_cell.angle_gamma   90.00
#
_symmetry.space_group_name_H-M   'P 1'
#
loop_
_entity.id
_entity.type
_entity.pdbx_description
1 polymer ?
#
loop_
_entity_poly.entity_id
_entity_poly.type
_entity_poly.pdbx_seq_one_letter_code
_entity_poly.pdbx_strand_id
1 'polypeptide(L)' 'MAVEGMTALGAGLAIGLTAMAAAYAEKEIGAAAVGAMAEKEQLFTKGLILTVIPETLVIFGLVVALQILA' A
#
# COMPACT_ATOMS: atom_id res chain seq x y z
N MET A 1 -6.09 16.79 -25.70
CA MET A 1 -7.32 16.24 -25.10
C MET A 1 -7.32 14.72 -24.94
N ALA A 2 -7.29 13.91 -26.01
CA ALA A 2 -7.35 12.44 -25.87
C ALA A 2 -6.11 11.84 -25.15
N VAL A 3 -4.91 12.36 -25.44
CA VAL A 3 -3.66 11.91 -24.80
C VAL A 3 -3.63 12.21 -23.31
N GLU A 4 -3.99 13.44 -22.91
CA GLU A 4 -4.05 13.85 -21.49
C GLU A 4 -5.01 12.97 -20.67
N GLY A 5 -6.15 12.60 -21.26
CA GLY A 5 -7.11 11.70 -20.60
C GLY A 5 -6.54 10.29 -20.36
N MET A 6 -5.80 9.75 -21.33
CA MET A 6 -5.13 8.44 -21.18
C MET A 6 -4.00 8.51 -20.16
N THR A 7 -3.25 9.60 -20.11
CA THR A 7 -2.19 9.83 -19.11
C THR A 7 -2.76 9.85 -17.70
N ALA A 8 -3.84 10.61 -17.47
CA ALA A 8 -4.51 10.66 -16.18
C ALA A 8 -5.09 9.29 -15.76
N LEU A 9 -5.67 8.55 -16.70
CA LEU A 9 -6.14 7.18 -16.44
C LEU A 9 -4.99 6.25 -16.04
N GLY A 10 -3.87 6.29 -16.76
CA GLY A 10 -2.69 5.47 -16.47
C GLY A 10 -2.11 5.76 -15.08
N ALA A 11 -2.00 7.04 -14.71
CA ALA A 11 -1.55 7.46 -13.39
C ALA A 11 -2.50 6.99 -12.29
N GLY A 12 -3.81 7.14 -12.50
CA GLY A 12 -4.84 6.67 -11.56
C GLY A 12 -4.80 5.15 -11.36
N LEU A 13 -4.58 4.37 -12.42
CA LEU A 13 -4.44 2.92 -12.33
C LEU A 13 -3.16 2.51 -11.59
N ALA A 14 -2.03 3.18 -11.83
CA ALA A 14 -0.77 2.87 -11.18
C ALA A 14 -0.86 3.00 -9.65
N ILE A 15 -1.42 4.11 -9.14
CA ILE A 15 -1.60 4.30 -7.69
C ILE A 15 -2.78 3.49 -7.14
N GLY A 16 -3.89 3.36 -7.89
CA GLY A 16 -5.08 2.67 -7.43
C GLY A 16 -4.84 1.17 -7.20
N LEU A 17 -4.19 0.50 -8.15
CA LEU A 17 -3.94 -0.95 -8.04
C LEU A 17 -2.90 -1.29 -6.97
N THR A 18 -1.87 -0.46 -6.81
CA THR A 18 -0.86 -0.65 -5.76
C THR A 18 -1.43 -0.37 -4.37
N ALA A 19 -2.28 0.65 -4.21
CA ALA A 19 -3.02 0.90 -2.98
C ALA A 19 -3.94 -0.28 -2.60
N MET A 20 -4.65 -0.86 -3.58
CA MET A 20 -5.47 -2.06 -3.34
C MET A 20 -4.63 -3.27 -2.91
N ALA A 21 -3.45 -3.47 -3.52
CA ALA A 21 -2.54 -4.55 -3.15
C ALA A 21 -1.97 -4.36 -1.73
N ALA A 22 -1.60 -3.14 -1.36
CA ALA A 22 -1.12 -2.82 -0.02
C ALA A 22 -2.22 -3.04 1.03
N ALA A 23 -3.43 -2.54 0.78
CA ALA A 23 -4.57 -2.74 1.68
C ALA A 23 -4.89 -4.23 1.88
N TYR A 24 -4.77 -5.05 0.83
CA TYR A 24 -4.95 -6.50 0.94
C TYR A 24 -3.90 -7.13 1.88
N ALA A 25 -2.62 -6.78 1.70
CA ALA A 25 -1.54 -7.29 2.55
C ALA A 25 -1.68 -6.79 4.01
N GLU A 26 -2.00 -5.52 4.21
CA GLU A 26 -2.19 -4.92 5.54
C GLU A 26 -3.37 -5.52 6.30
N LYS A 27 -4.46 -5.88 5.61
CA LYS A 27 -5.59 -6.58 6.22
C LYS A 27 -5.14 -7.88 6.89
N GLU A 28 -4.34 -8.69 6.19
CA GLU A 28 -3.86 -9.97 6.70
C GLU A 28 -2.82 -9.78 7.82
N ILE A 29 -1.84 -8.89 7.60
CA ILE A 29 -0.78 -8.62 8.58
C ILE A 29 -1.35 -7.97 9.84
N GLY A 30 -2.28 -7.01 9.70
CA GLY A 30 -2.93 -6.33 10.81
C GLY A 30 -3.75 -7.28 11.67
N ALA A 31 -4.54 -8.18 11.05
CA ALA A 31 -5.28 -9.20 11.78
C ALA A 31 -4.35 -10.13 12.57
N ALA A 32 -3.24 -10.58 11.96
CA ALA A 32 -2.25 -11.42 12.62
C ALA A 32 -1.51 -10.68 13.75
N ALA A 33 -1.15 -9.42 13.54
CA ALA A 33 -0.48 -8.58 14.52
C ALA A 33 -1.36 -8.35 15.76
N VAL A 34 -2.63 -8.00 15.57
CA VAL A 34 -3.59 -7.80 16.67
C VAL A 34 -3.82 -9.09 17.45
N GLY A 35 -4.00 -10.23 16.76
CA GLY A 35 -4.12 -11.53 17.42
C GLY A 35 -2.89 -11.89 18.24
N ALA A 36 -1.69 -11.65 17.73
CA ALA A 36 -0.45 -11.91 18.44
C ALA A 36 -0.27 -11.00 19.68
N MET A 37 -0.69 -9.73 19.58
CA MET A 37 -0.64 -8.79 20.70
C MET A 37 -1.63 -9.13 21.81
N ALA A 38 -2.79 -9.70 21.47
CA ALA A 38 -3.77 -10.16 22.46
C ALA A 38 -3.17 -11.24 23.39
N GLU A 39 -2.26 -12.07 22.88
CA GLU A 39 -1.53 -13.08 23.66
C GLU A 39 -0.27 -12.51 24.33
N LYS A 40 0.45 -11.62 23.65
CA LYS A 40 1.76 -11.08 24.08
C LYS A 40 1.92 -9.63 23.64
N GLU A 41 1.64 -8.68 24.53
CA GLU A 41 1.73 -7.24 24.24
C GLU A 41 3.11 -6.80 23.73
N GLN A 42 4.20 -7.44 24.19
CA GLN A 42 5.57 -7.17 23.72
C GLN A 42 5.78 -7.37 22.20
N LEU A 43 4.84 -8.02 21.51
CA LEU A 43 4.87 -8.21 20.07
C LEU A 43 4.39 -6.98 19.28
N PHE A 44 3.88 -5.93 19.93
CA PHE A 44 3.40 -4.71 19.28
C PHE A 44 4.41 -4.14 18.28
N THR A 45 5.65 -3.90 18.71
CA THR A 45 6.69 -3.31 17.86
C THR A 45 6.97 -4.16 16.63
N LYS A 46 6.98 -5.49 16.78
CA LYS A 46 7.21 -6.42 15.66
C LYS A 46 6.01 -6.42 14.71
N GLY A 47 4.79 -6.42 15.24
CA GLY A 47 3.56 -6.29 14.46
C GLY A 47 3.56 -5.00 13.64
N LEU A 48 3.87 -3.87 14.27
CA LEU A 48 3.95 -2.56 13.61
C LEU A 48 4.96 -2.54 12.46
N ILE A 49 6.17 -3.07 12.67
CA ILE A 49 7.19 -3.14 11.61
C ILE A 49 6.70 -3.96 10.42
N LEU A 50 6.03 -5.10 10.68
CA LEU A 50 5.50 -5.95 9.61
C LEU A 50 4.37 -5.26 8.84
N THR A 51 3.49 -4.51 9.53
CA THR A 51 2.39 -3.76 8.89
C THR A 51 2.89 -2.61 8.01
N VAL A 52 4.08 -2.06 8.26
CA VAL A 52 4.66 -0.98 7.44
C VAL A 52 5.33 -1.49 6.15
N ILE A 53 5.62 -2.79 6.01
CA ILE A 53 6.27 -3.30 4.80
C ILE A 53 5.41 -3.09 3.54
N PRO A 54 4.09 -3.38 3.54
CA PRO A 54 3.21 -3.12 2.40
C PRO A 54 3.12 -1.66 1.94
N GLU A 55 3.34 -0.67 2.79
CA GLU A 55 3.35 0.76 2.41
C GLU A 55 4.34 1.05 1.27
N THR A 56 5.43 0.28 1.18
CA THR A 56 6.39 0.39 0.07
C THR A 56 5.76 0.16 -1.31
N LEU A 57 4.71 -0.68 -1.40
CA LEU A 57 3.96 -0.92 -2.64
C LEU A 57 3.24 0.36 -3.08
N VAL A 58 2.60 1.06 -2.14
CA VAL A 58 1.86 2.30 -2.41
C VAL A 58 2.83 3.40 -2.81
N ILE A 59 3.97 3.51 -2.12
CA ILE A 59 5.01 4.50 -2.44
C ILE A 59 5.52 4.29 -3.88
N PHE A 60 5.79 3.04 -4.30
CA PHE A 60 6.20 2.78 -5.68
C PHE A 60 5.10 3.11 -6.69
N GLY A 61 3.84 2.80 -6.40
CA GLY A 61 2.71 3.18 -7.24
C GLY A 61 2.55 4.68 -7.39
N LEU A 62 2.73 5.43 -6.30
CA LEU A 62 2.71 6.88 -6.30
C LEU A 62 3.86 7.46 -7.14
N VAL A 63 5.08 6.95 -6.99
CA VAL A 63 6.24 7.40 -7.79
C VAL A 63 6.00 7.17 -9.28
N VAL A 64 5.46 6.01 -9.66
CA VAL A 64 5.13 5.71 -11.07
C VAL A 64 4.01 6.62 -11.56
N ALA A 65 2.95 6.84 -10.77
CA ALA A 65 1.87 7.75 -11.14
C ALA A 65 2.37 9.18 -11.38
N LEU A 66 3.26 9.69 -10.52
CA LEU A 66 3.89 10.99 -10.69
C LEU A 66 4.75 11.07 -11.96
N GLN A 67 5.46 10.00 -12.30
CA GLN A 67 6.24 9.94 -13.53
C GLN A 67 5.39 9.84 -14.80
N ILE A 68 4.19 9.26 -14.72
CA ILE A 68 3.25 9.25 -15.84
C ILE A 68 2.66 10.66 -16.06
N LEU A 69 2.44 11.42 -14.98
CA LEU A 69 1.86 12.76 -15.03
C LEU A 69 2.87 13.87 -15.39
N ALA A 70 4.17 13.58 -15.28
CA ALA A 70 5.27 14.50 -15.59
C ALA A 70 5.44 14.69 -17.11
#